data_AF-A0A969T1E6-F1
#
_entry.id   AF-A0A969T1E6-F1
#
_cell.length_a   1.000
_cell.length_b   1.000
_cell.length_c   1.000
_cell.angle_alpha   90.00
_cell.angle_beta   90.00
_cell.angle_gamma   90.00
#
_symmetry.space_group_name_H-M   'P 1'
#
loop_
_entity.id
_entity.type
_entity.pdbx_description
1 polymer ?
#
loop_
_entity_poly.entity_id
_entity_poly.type
_entity_poly.pdbx_seq_one_letter_code
_entity_poly.pdbx_strand_id
1 'polypeptide(L)'
;MASAGLFASILMHEICHSVVALAHGLKVRSVTLFVFGGVANIEREAPTAASAFWVALAGPAFNLSLFALLNLLLLSGWIAEETPVHQIVLLLADLNLFVGIFNLLPGLPLDGGQILRALVWGITGDKAKGILWASRSGQWLGMG
;
A
#
# COMPACT_ATOMS: atom_id res chain seq x y z
N MET A 1 5.30 17.49 13.00
CA MET A 1 4.58 17.83 11.75
C MET A 1 4.74 16.71 10.71
N ALA A 2 5.96 16.32 10.34
CA ALA A 2 6.19 15.17 9.44
C ALA A 2 5.51 13.87 9.91
N SER A 3 5.54 13.58 11.22
CA SER A 3 4.85 12.42 11.81
C SER A 3 3.32 12.42 11.61
N ALA A 4 2.68 13.58 11.71
CA ALA A 4 1.25 13.72 11.44
C ALA A 4 0.94 13.53 9.95
N GLY A 5 1.82 14.05 9.07
CA GLY A 5 1.73 13.82 7.63
C GLY A 5 1.88 12.34 7.26
N LEU A 6 2.82 11.64 7.90
CA LEU A 6 2.99 10.20 7.72
C LEU A 6 1.75 9.43 8.16
N PHE A 7 1.21 9.73 9.36
CA PHE A 7 0.00 9.09 9.86
C PHE A 7 -1.19 9.32 8.93
N ALA A 8 -1.37 10.55 8.43
CA ALA A 8 -2.39 10.87 7.43
C ALA A 8 -2.17 10.10 6.13
N SER A 9 -0.93 9.94 5.68
CA SER A 9 -0.63 9.14 4.49
C SER A 9 -0.97 7.65 4.69
N ILE A 10 -0.59 7.06 5.81
CA ILE A 10 -0.95 5.66 6.12
C ILE A 10 -2.47 5.49 6.19
N LEU A 11 -3.20 6.45 6.77
CA LEU A 11 -4.66 6.46 6.73
C LEU A 11 -5.18 6.50 5.29
N MET A 12 -4.64 7.37 4.44
CA MET A 12 -5.05 7.48 3.04
C MET A 12 -4.73 6.22 2.24
N HIS A 13 -3.60 5.56 2.52
CA HIS A 13 -3.25 4.26 1.95
C HIS A 13 -4.35 3.22 2.23
N GLU A 14 -4.78 3.08 3.49
CA GLU A 14 -5.88 2.17 3.86
C GLU A 14 -7.24 2.56 3.25
N ILE A 15 -7.48 3.87 3.15
CA ILE A 15 -8.69 4.39 2.48
C ILE A 15 -8.66 4.04 0.99
N CYS A 16 -7.51 4.11 0.31
CA CYS A 16 -7.40 3.71 -1.09
C CYS A 16 -7.77 2.24 -1.29
N HIS A 17 -7.28 1.33 -0.44
CA HIS A 17 -7.74 -0.06 -0.44
C HIS A 17 -9.25 -0.17 -0.28
N SER A 18 -9.80 0.56 0.69
CA SER A 18 -11.23 0.54 1.01
C SER A 18 -12.10 1.07 -0.13
N VAL A 19 -11.70 2.18 -0.77
CA VAL A 19 -12.39 2.78 -1.91
C VAL A 19 -12.40 1.83 -3.10
N VAL A 20 -11.26 1.22 -3.42
CA VAL A 20 -11.19 0.24 -4.51
C VAL A 20 -12.00 -1.01 -4.16
N ALA A 21 -11.98 -1.48 -2.92
CA ALA A 21 -12.81 -2.60 -2.47
C ALA A 21 -14.31 -2.31 -2.65
N LEU A 22 -14.77 -1.14 -2.23
CA LEU A 22 -16.16 -0.69 -2.41
C LEU A 22 -16.54 -0.60 -3.90
N ALA A 23 -15.65 -0.08 -4.75
CA ALA A 23 -15.87 -0.03 -6.19
C ALA A 23 -16.00 -1.43 -6.84
N HIS A 24 -15.38 -2.45 -6.25
CA HIS A 24 -15.51 -3.86 -6.63
C HIS A 24 -16.68 -4.59 -5.92
N GLY A 25 -17.54 -3.89 -5.19
CA GLY A 25 -18.72 -4.46 -4.52
C GLY A 25 -18.41 -5.21 -3.22
N LEU A 26 -17.22 -5.03 -2.66
CA LEU A 26 -16.83 -5.58 -1.35
C LEU A 26 -17.35 -4.69 -0.23
N LYS A 27 -17.65 -5.30 0.92
CA LYS A 27 -18.08 -4.58 2.12
C LYS A 27 -16.88 -4.31 3.03
N VAL A 28 -16.64 -3.05 3.34
CA VAL A 28 -15.61 -2.59 4.29
C VAL A 28 -16.31 -2.25 5.60
N ARG A 29 -15.94 -2.93 6.70
CA ARG A 29 -16.54 -2.72 8.03
C ARG A 29 -15.88 -1.58 8.78
N SER A 30 -14.56 -1.55 8.77
CA SER A 30 -13.77 -0.58 9.54
C SER A 30 -12.37 -0.45 8.95
N VAL A 31 -11.77 0.71 9.10
CA VAL A 31 -10.33 0.92 8.92
C VAL A 31 -9.76 1.18 10.31
N THR A 32 -8.87 0.30 10.78
CA THR A 32 -8.26 0.44 12.10
C THR A 32 -6.81 0.84 11.93
N LEU A 33 -6.44 1.99 12.51
CA LEU A 33 -5.05 2.43 12.59
C LEU A 33 -4.46 2.06 13.95
N PHE A 34 -3.29 1.46 13.88
CA PHE A 34 -2.41 1.19 15.00
C PHE A 34 -1.17 2.09 14.89
N VAL A 35 -0.42 2.19 15.98
CA VAL A 35 0.85 2.95 15.99
C VAL A 35 1.86 2.38 14.97
N PHE A 36 1.76 1.09 14.63
CA PHE A 36 2.66 0.39 13.72
C PHE A 36 2.10 0.17 12.31
N GLY A 37 0.91 0.70 11.96
CA GLY A 37 0.31 0.52 10.63
C GLY A 37 -1.22 0.64 10.63
N GLY A 38 -1.85 0.34 9.49
CA GLY A 38 -3.31 0.27 9.36
C GLY A 38 -3.76 -1.14 8.95
N VAL A 39 -5.01 -1.48 9.25
CA VAL A 39 -5.67 -2.66 8.69
C VAL A 39 -7.11 -2.31 8.34
N ALA A 40 -7.47 -2.41 7.06
CA ALA A 40 -8.85 -2.41 6.60
C ALA A 40 -9.53 -3.78 6.84
N ASN A 41 -10.63 -3.78 7.60
CA ASN A 41 -11.46 -4.96 7.84
C ASN A 41 -12.48 -5.10 6.71
N ILE A 42 -12.17 -5.96 5.74
CA ILE A 42 -13.02 -6.27 4.59
C ILE A 42 -13.79 -7.56 4.88
N GLU A 43 -15.14 -7.49 4.92
CA GLU A 43 -16.02 -8.57 5.41
C GLU A 43 -15.94 -9.86 4.59
N ARG A 44 -15.65 -9.73 3.29
CA ARG A 44 -15.71 -10.81 2.32
C ARG A 44 -14.45 -10.83 1.51
N GLU A 45 -13.99 -12.02 1.18
CA GLU A 45 -12.87 -12.19 0.30
C GLU A 45 -13.23 -11.72 -1.13
N ALA A 46 -12.25 -11.18 -1.85
CA ALA A 46 -12.43 -10.70 -3.21
C ALA A 46 -13.04 -11.80 -4.12
N PRO A 47 -14.06 -11.47 -4.94
CA PRO A 47 -14.77 -12.47 -5.77
C PRO A 47 -13.92 -12.95 -6.95
N THR A 48 -12.95 -12.15 -7.40
CA THR A 48 -12.09 -12.45 -8.54
C THR A 48 -10.63 -12.10 -8.25
N ALA A 49 -9.71 -12.78 -8.94
CA ALA A 49 -8.29 -12.47 -8.90
C ALA A 49 -8.00 -11.01 -9.27
N ALA A 50 -8.68 -10.49 -10.30
CA ALA A 50 -8.56 -9.09 -10.69
C ALA A 50 -9.00 -8.13 -9.58
N SER A 51 -10.12 -8.40 -8.90
CA SER A 51 -10.56 -7.59 -7.76
C SER A 51 -9.55 -7.64 -6.62
N ALA A 52 -9.00 -8.81 -6.30
CA ALA A 52 -7.96 -8.94 -5.27
C ALA A 52 -6.70 -8.14 -5.62
N PHE A 53 -6.28 -8.18 -6.89
CA PHE A 53 -5.12 -7.46 -7.40
C PHE A 53 -5.30 -5.94 -7.28
N TRP A 54 -6.41 -5.40 -7.80
CA TRP A 54 -6.66 -3.96 -7.79
C TRP A 54 -6.81 -3.42 -6.38
N VAL A 55 -7.49 -4.15 -5.49
CA VAL A 55 -7.58 -3.78 -4.08
C VAL A 55 -6.19 -3.73 -3.47
N ALA A 56 -5.37 -4.77 -3.61
CA ALA A 56 -4.02 -4.80 -3.01
C ALA A 56 -3.06 -3.75 -3.61
N LEU A 57 -3.23 -3.38 -4.88
CA LEU A 57 -2.38 -2.36 -5.51
C LEU A 57 -2.72 -0.93 -5.06
N ALA A 58 -3.93 -0.69 -4.57
CA ALA A 58 -4.44 0.66 -4.33
C ALA A 58 -3.61 1.48 -3.34
N GLY A 59 -3.25 0.90 -2.19
CA GLY A 59 -2.44 1.57 -1.17
C GLY A 59 -1.03 1.90 -1.66
N PRO A 60 -0.23 0.93 -2.15
CA PRO A 60 1.11 1.23 -2.66
C PRO A 60 1.10 2.21 -3.83
N ALA A 61 0.11 2.12 -4.73
CA ALA A 61 -0.05 3.08 -5.82
C ALA A 61 -0.29 4.51 -5.30
N PHE A 62 -1.07 4.66 -4.23
CA PHE A 62 -1.25 5.95 -3.57
C PHE A 62 0.07 6.49 -3.00
N ASN A 63 0.83 5.70 -2.25
CA ASN A 63 2.10 6.16 -1.67
C ASN A 63 3.11 6.58 -2.74
N LEU A 64 3.25 5.79 -3.80
CA LEU A 64 4.17 6.10 -4.90
C LEU A 64 3.73 7.36 -5.66
N SER A 65 2.41 7.54 -5.86
CA SER A 65 1.86 8.75 -6.48
C SER A 65 2.09 9.99 -5.60
N LEU A 66 1.93 9.85 -4.28
CA LEU A 66 2.18 10.93 -3.33
C LEU A 66 3.67 11.29 -3.29
N PHE A 67 4.57 10.30 -3.27
CA PHE A 67 6.01 10.53 -3.40
C PHE A 67 6.36 11.33 -4.66
N ALA A 68 5.83 10.92 -5.82
CA ALA A 68 6.08 11.61 -7.09
C ALA A 68 5.54 13.06 -7.08
N LEU A 69 4.34 13.26 -6.55
CA LEU A 69 3.71 14.58 -6.45
C LEU A 69 4.50 15.54 -5.52
N LEU A 70 4.93 15.05 -4.36
CA LEU A 70 5.71 15.85 -3.42
C LEU A 70 7.08 16.21 -4.01
N ASN A 71 7.75 15.29 -4.71
CA ASN A 71 8.99 15.59 -5.41
C ASN A 71 8.80 16.62 -6.53
N LEU A 72 7.72 16.49 -7.31
CA LEU A 72 7.39 17.49 -8.34
C LEU A 72 7.17 18.88 -7.72
N LEU A 73 6.52 18.95 -6.56
CA LEU A 73 6.34 20.19 -5.81
C LEU A 73 7.69 20.78 -5.33
N LEU A 74 8.62 19.95 -4.85
CA LEU A 74 9.96 20.42 -4.46
C LEU A 74 10.75 20.94 -5.67
N LEU A 75 10.71 20.22 -6.80
CA LEU A 75 11.40 20.61 -8.04
C LEU A 75 10.81 21.84 -8.71
N SER A 76 9.55 22.19 -8.40
CA SER A 76 8.90 23.37 -8.97
C SER A 76 9.49 24.70 -8.48
N GLY A 77 10.27 24.68 -7.39
CA GLY A 77 10.84 25.89 -6.77
C GLY A 77 9.85 26.71 -5.93
N TRP A 78 8.61 26.24 -5.77
CA TRP A 78 7.59 26.94 -4.95
C TRP A 78 7.92 26.88 -3.45
N ILE A 79 8.73 25.91 -3.02
CA ILE A 79 9.21 25.76 -1.64
C ILE A 79 10.73 25.93 -1.66
N ALA A 80 11.22 27.02 -1.06
CA ALA A 80 12.65 27.30 -1.00
C ALA A 80 13.43 26.21 -0.25
N GLU A 81 14.57 25.79 -0.82
CA GLU A 81 15.37 24.61 -0.40
C GLU A 81 15.86 24.69 1.06
N GLU A 82 16.26 25.88 1.50
CA GLU A 82 16.83 26.12 2.83
C GLU A 82 15.76 26.34 3.93
N THR A 83 14.52 25.91 3.68
CA THR A 83 13.42 26.08 4.65
C THR A 83 13.12 24.80 5.43
N PRO A 84 12.70 24.90 6.71
CA PRO A 84 12.21 23.74 7.46
C PRO A 84 11.05 23.01 6.76
N VAL A 85 10.23 23.74 6.00
CA VAL A 85 9.12 23.18 5.23
C VAL A 85 9.62 22.26 4.13
N HIS A 86 10.64 22.66 3.38
CA HIS A 86 11.26 21.83 2.35
C HIS A 86 11.74 20.49 2.92
N GLN A 87 12.46 20.54 4.04
CA GLN A 87 12.98 19.33 4.70
C GLN A 87 11.87 18.41 5.21
N ILE A 88 10.77 18.96 5.72
CA ILE A 88 9.59 18.18 6.14
C ILE A 88 8.92 17.51 4.94
N VAL A 89 8.77 18.21 3.82
CA VAL A 89 8.15 17.68 2.60
C VAL A 89 9.02 16.60 1.98
N LEU A 90 10.34 16.80 1.93
CA LEU A 90 11.30 15.81 1.45
C LEU A 90 11.24 14.53 2.29
N LEU A 91 11.32 14.65 3.63
CA LEU A 91 11.19 13.52 4.53
C LEU A 91 9.84 12.79 4.36
N LEU A 92 8.74 13.52 4.19
CA LEU A 92 7.43 12.92 3.95
C LEU A 92 7.37 12.17 2.62
N ALA A 93 8.00 12.70 1.56
CA ALA A 93 8.16 12.02 0.29
C ALA A 93 8.92 10.70 0.47
N ASP A 94 10.11 10.74 1.07
CA ASP A 94 10.96 9.56 1.24
C ASP A 94 10.29 8.47 2.08
N LEU A 95 9.58 8.86 3.14
CA LEU A 95 8.81 7.92 3.95
C LEU A 95 7.67 7.28 3.16
N ASN A 96 6.99 8.03 2.27
CA ASN A 96 5.98 7.46 1.38
C ASN A 96 6.57 6.49 0.37
N LEU A 97 7.74 6.82 -0.20
CA LEU A 97 8.46 5.90 -1.08
C LEU A 97 8.80 4.60 -0.34
N PHE A 98 9.35 4.73 0.88
CA PHE A 98 9.70 3.59 1.71
C PHE A 98 8.47 2.72 2.02
N VAL A 99 7.37 3.32 2.49
CA VAL A 99 6.13 2.59 2.80
C VAL A 99 5.55 1.91 1.55
N GLY A 100 5.56 2.60 0.40
CA GLY A 100 5.07 2.04 -0.86
C GLY A 100 5.90 0.86 -1.34
N ILE A 101 7.23 0.98 -1.36
CA ILE A 101 8.14 -0.09 -1.76
C ILE A 101 8.08 -1.27 -0.78
N PHE A 102 8.10 -0.99 0.53
CA PHE A 102 8.03 -2.02 1.55
C PHE A 102 6.74 -2.83 1.43
N ASN A 103 5.60 -2.17 1.23
CA ASN A 103 4.34 -2.87 1.01
C ASN A 103 4.29 -3.63 -0.31
N LEU A 104 5.09 -3.29 -1.33
CA LEU A 104 5.18 -4.07 -2.58
C LEU A 104 6.06 -5.32 -2.50
N LEU A 105 6.74 -5.57 -1.37
CA LEU A 105 7.53 -6.79 -1.21
C LEU A 105 6.63 -8.04 -1.34
N PRO A 106 7.08 -9.07 -2.08
CA PRO A 106 6.27 -10.25 -2.37
C PRO A 106 6.25 -11.19 -1.15
N GLY A 107 5.42 -10.89 -0.15
CA GLY A 107 5.27 -11.74 1.03
C GLY A 107 4.07 -11.35 1.87
N LEU A 108 3.28 -12.33 2.30
CA LEU A 108 2.18 -12.05 3.24
C LEU A 108 2.75 -11.65 4.62
N PRO A 109 2.12 -10.69 5.33
CA PRO A 109 0.82 -10.07 5.06
C PRO A 109 0.85 -8.82 4.16
N LEU A 110 1.98 -8.44 3.57
CA LEU A 110 2.14 -7.21 2.79
C LEU A 110 1.30 -7.22 1.50
N ASP A 111 1.01 -6.03 0.97
CA ASP A 111 0.24 -5.85 -0.26
C ASP A 111 0.86 -6.56 -1.46
N GLY A 112 2.18 -6.57 -1.59
CA GLY A 112 2.93 -7.27 -2.63
C GLY A 112 2.72 -8.77 -2.56
N GLY A 113 2.59 -9.34 -1.35
CA GLY A 113 2.16 -10.71 -1.15
C GLY A 113 0.72 -10.94 -1.62
N GLN A 114 -0.18 -10.01 -1.35
CA GLN A 114 -1.57 -10.08 -1.81
C GLN A 114 -1.69 -9.93 -3.34
N ILE A 115 -0.87 -9.07 -3.94
CA ILE A 115 -0.71 -8.89 -5.39
C ILE A 115 -0.21 -10.20 -6.00
N LEU A 116 0.86 -10.80 -5.46
CA LEU A 116 1.39 -12.07 -5.93
C LEU A 116 0.35 -13.19 -5.83
N ARG A 117 -0.37 -13.27 -4.70
CA ARG A 117 -1.48 -14.20 -4.50
C ARG A 117 -2.53 -14.06 -5.60
N ALA A 118 -2.94 -12.82 -5.88
CA ALA A 118 -3.94 -12.51 -6.89
C ALA A 118 -3.46 -12.85 -8.31
N LEU A 119 -2.20 -12.56 -8.65
CA LEU A 119 -1.61 -12.89 -9.95
C LEU A 119 -1.56 -14.40 -10.18
N VAL A 120 -1.04 -15.16 -9.20
CA VAL A 120 -0.97 -16.62 -9.30
C VAL A 120 -2.36 -17.23 -9.38
N TRP A 121 -3.32 -16.74 -8.60
CA TRP A 121 -4.71 -17.17 -8.70
C TRP A 121 -5.29 -16.88 -10.09
N GLY A 122 -5.06 -15.70 -10.65
CA GLY A 122 -5.53 -15.33 -11.99
C GLY A 122 -4.93 -16.19 -13.11
N ILE A 123 -3.64 -16.54 -13.00
CA ILE A 123 -2.95 -17.38 -13.99
C ILE A 123 -3.37 -18.85 -13.89
N THR A 124 -3.51 -19.38 -12.68
CA THR A 124 -3.72 -20.82 -12.45
C THR A 124 -5.19 -21.21 -12.30
N GLY A 125 -6.08 -20.25 -12.05
CA GLY A 125 -7.45 -20.50 -11.61
C GLY A 125 -7.55 -21.05 -10.17
N ASP A 126 -6.42 -21.31 -9.51
CA ASP A 126 -6.33 -21.96 -8.21
C ASP A 126 -5.89 -20.98 -7.13
N LYS A 127 -6.84 -20.64 -6.25
CA LYS A 127 -6.62 -19.70 -5.15
C LYS A 127 -5.65 -20.23 -4.09
N ALA A 128 -5.64 -21.54 -3.84
CA ALA A 128 -4.78 -22.15 -2.84
C ALA A 128 -3.31 -22.07 -3.28
N LYS A 129 -3.04 -22.26 -4.58
CA LYS A 129 -1.70 -22.02 -5.14
C LYS A 129 -1.25 -20.58 -4.95
N GLY A 130 -2.15 -19.60 -5.13
CA GLY A 130 -1.84 -18.20 -4.89
C GLY A 130 -1.38 -17.93 -3.46
N ILE A 131 -2.10 -18.47 -2.46
CA ILE A 131 -1.74 -18.33 -1.05
C ILE A 131 -0.39 -18.99 -0.76
N LEU A 132 -0.15 -20.18 -1.30
CA LEU A 132 1.09 -20.93 -1.10
C LEU A 132 2.31 -20.15 -1.59
N TRP A 133 2.27 -19.63 -2.82
CA TRP A 133 3.37 -18.87 -3.41
C TRP A 133 3.62 -17.55 -2.68
N ALA A 134 2.56 -16.83 -2.30
CA ALA A 134 2.68 -15.60 -1.52
C ALA A 134 3.26 -15.84 -0.11
N SER A 135 2.86 -16.94 0.54
CA SER A 135 3.38 -17.31 1.87
C SER A 135 4.86 -17.73 1.80
N ARG A 136 5.24 -18.53 0.81
CA ARG A 136 6.64 -18.98 0.62
C ARG A 136 7.58 -17.81 0.33
N SER A 137 7.13 -16.86 -0.47
CA SER A 137 7.93 -15.68 -0.81
C SER A 137 8.17 -14.81 0.44
N GLY A 138 7.18 -14.69 1.33
CA GLY A 138 7.35 -14.04 2.63
C GLY A 138 8.29 -14.78 3.58
N GLN A 139 8.26 -16.12 3.62
CA GLN A 139 9.20 -16.92 4.43
C GLN A 139 10.65 -16.72 3.98
N TRP A 140 10.89 -16.65 2.67
CA TRP A 140 12.24 -16.43 2.14
C TRP A 140 12.77 -15.03 2.50
N LEU A 141 11.92 -14.01 2.42
CA LEU A 141 12.26 -12.65 2.84
C LEU A 141 12.49 -12.53 4.35
N GLY A 142 11.78 -13.32 5.17
CA GLY A 142 11.90 -13.28 6.64
C GLY A 142 13.02 -14.16 7.22
N MET A 143 13.61 -15.06 6.43
CA MET A 143 14.73 -15.92 6.84
C MET A 143 16.11 -15.39 6.40
N GLY A 144 16.15 -14.23 5.72
CA GLY A 144 17.37 -13.55 5.28
C GLY A 144 17.89 -12.51 6.25
#